data_AF-A0A2K6KLD3-F1
#
_entry.id   AF-A0A2K6KLD3-F1
#
_cell.length_a   1.000
_cell.length_b   1.000
_cell.length_c   1.000
_cell.angle_alpha   90.00
_cell.angle_beta   90.00
_cell.angle_gamma   90.00
#
_symmetry.space_group_name_H-M   'P 1'
#
loop_
_entity.id
_entity.type
_entity.pdbx_description
1 polymer ?
#
loop_
_entity_poly.entity_id
_entity_poly.type
_entity_poly.pdbx_seq_one_letter_code
_entity_poly.pdbx_strand_id
1 'polypeptide(L)'
;MVKKPGNIYYLYKRESGQQYFSIISPKEWGTSCPHDFLGAYKLQHDLSWTPYEDIEKQDAKISMMDKLLSQSVWALTNSSHRTRLSPPC
;
A
#
# COMPACT_ATOMS: atom_id res chain seq x y z
N MET A 1 -14.45 21.00 5.76
CA MET A 1 -14.44 19.76 4.98
C MET A 1 -13.40 18.81 5.57
N VAL A 2 -13.81 17.65 6.09
CA VAL A 2 -12.90 16.73 6.79
C VAL A 2 -12.45 15.68 5.78
N LYS A 3 -11.15 15.61 5.47
CA LYS A 3 -10.62 14.55 4.61
C LYS A 3 -10.75 13.21 5.33
N LYS A 4 -11.19 12.18 4.61
CA LYS A 4 -11.47 10.85 5.17
C LYS A 4 -10.19 10.02 5.09
N PRO A 5 -9.64 9.56 6.22
CA PRO A 5 -8.53 8.61 6.19
C PRO A 5 -8.98 7.31 5.51
N GLY A 6 -8.04 6.66 4.81
CA GLY A 6 -8.27 5.48 4.00
C GLY A 6 -8.56 5.76 2.52
N ASN A 7 -8.91 7.01 2.17
CA ASN A 7 -9.22 7.37 0.78
C ASN A 7 -7.99 7.81 -0.01
N ILE A 8 -8.04 7.54 -1.32
CA ILE A 8 -7.07 8.03 -2.29
C ILE A 8 -7.52 9.40 -2.78
N TYR A 9 -6.58 10.32 -2.83
CA TYR A 9 -6.76 11.67 -3.34
C TYR A 9 -5.77 11.90 -4.48
N TYR A 10 -6.24 12.46 -5.57
CA TYR A 10 -5.48 12.77 -6.77
C TYR A 10 -5.08 14.24 -6.73
N LEU A 11 -3.79 14.52 -6.81
CA LEU A 11 -3.23 15.87 -6.82
C LEU A 11 -3.21 16.39 -8.26
N TYR A 12 -3.81 17.57 -8.45
CA TYR A 12 -3.87 18.26 -9.73
C TYR A 12 -3.29 19.67 -9.62
N LYS A 13 -2.77 20.18 -10.74
CA LYS A 13 -2.30 21.57 -10.87
C LYS A 13 -3.21 22.32 -11.84
N ARG A 14 -3.71 23.47 -11.42
CA ARG A 14 -4.42 24.41 -12.30
C ARG A 14 -3.43 25.15 -13.19
N GLU A 15 -3.92 25.71 -14.30
CA GLU A 15 -3.13 26.57 -15.18
C GLU A 15 -2.53 27.77 -14.43
N SER A 16 -3.23 28.31 -13.43
CA SER A 16 -2.71 29.35 -12.53
C SER A 16 -1.57 28.89 -11.61
N GLY A 17 -1.17 27.62 -11.64
CA GLY A 17 -0.11 27.06 -10.81
C GLY A 17 -0.54 26.54 -9.45
N GLN A 18 -1.80 26.77 -9.06
CA GLN A 18 -2.33 26.29 -7.78
C GLN A 18 -2.55 24.78 -7.79
N GLN A 19 -2.01 24.11 -6.79
CA GLN A 19 -2.15 22.68 -6.58
C GLN A 19 -3.34 22.39 -5.67
N TYR A 20 -4.14 21.37 -6.01
CA TYR A 20 -5.29 20.97 -5.21
C TYR A 20 -5.54 19.46 -5.29
N PHE A 21 -6.12 18.92 -4.22
CA PHE A 21 -6.48 17.51 -4.14
C PHE A 21 -7.94 17.32 -4.57
N SER A 22 -8.17 16.31 -5.41
CA SER A 22 -9.49 15.85 -5.83
C SER A 22 -9.68 14.39 -5.43
N ILE A 23 -10.92 13.98 -5.22
CA ILE A 23 -11.27 12.57 -4.95
C ILE A 23 -11.46 11.81 -6.28
N ILE A 24 -11.67 12.54 -7.37
CA ILE A 24 -11.94 11.98 -8.70
C ILE A 24 -10.62 11.67 -9.40
N SER A 25 -10.50 10.46 -9.95
CA SER A 25 -9.32 10.00 -10.68
C SER A 25 -9.25 10.62 -12.09
N PRO A 26 -8.06 10.71 -12.72
CA PRO A 26 -7.96 11.27 -14.07
C PRO A 26 -8.69 10.41 -15.10
N LYS A 27 -8.83 9.11 -14.81
CA LYS A 27 -9.60 8.17 -15.63
C LYS A 27 -11.10 8.43 -15.57
N GLU A 28 -11.62 8.81 -14.40
CA GLU A 28 -13.03 9.19 -14.23
C GLU A 28 -13.34 10.59 -14.76
N TRP A 29 -12.37 11.50 -14.74
CA TRP A 29 -12.50 12.84 -15.31
C TRP A 29 -12.67 12.85 -16.85
N GLY A 30 -12.21 11.79 -17.53
CA GLY A 30 -12.36 11.63 -18.98
C GLY A 30 -11.76 12.79 -19.79
N THR A 31 -12.44 13.17 -20.87
CA THR A 31 -12.03 14.29 -21.77
C THR A 31 -12.17 15.67 -21.14
N SER A 32 -12.86 15.79 -20.01
CA SER A 32 -13.05 17.08 -19.37
C SER A 32 -11.85 17.50 -18.54
N CYS A 33 -10.84 16.65 -18.31
CA CYS A 33 -9.70 16.92 -17.39
C CYS A 33 -8.81 18.05 -17.93
N PRO A 34 -8.99 19.32 -17.49
CA PRO A 34 -8.25 20.48 -17.95
C PRO A 34 -7.05 20.78 -17.03
N HIS A 35 -6.80 19.92 -16.04
CA HIS A 35 -5.82 20.13 -14.98
C HIS A 35 -4.73 19.09 -15.10
N ASP A 36 -3.49 19.53 -14.90
CA ASP A 36 -2.32 18.68 -14.99
C ASP A 36 -2.30 17.70 -13.81
N PHE A 37 -2.24 16.40 -14.10
CA PHE A 37 -2.21 15.36 -13.07
C PHE A 37 -0.79 15.21 -12.53
N LEU A 38 -0.59 15.53 -11.25
CA LEU A 38 0.73 15.47 -10.61
C LEU A 38 1.01 14.12 -9.93
N GLY A 39 -0.03 13.42 -9.47
CA GLY A 39 0.13 12.16 -8.77
C GLY A 39 -1.06 11.82 -7.88
N ALA A 40 -1.10 10.61 -7.35
CA ALA A 40 -2.13 10.16 -6.40
C ALA A 40 -1.51 9.93 -5.02
N TYR A 41 -2.26 10.22 -3.96
CA TYR A 41 -1.84 10.10 -2.57
C TYR A 41 -2.95 9.53 -1.71
N LYS A 42 -2.67 8.49 -0.94
CA LYS A 42 -3.59 7.93 0.05
C LYS A 42 -3.42 8.65 1.37
N LEU A 43 -4.53 9.08 1.96
CA LEU A 43 -4.53 9.61 3.32
C LEU A 43 -4.54 8.44 4.30
N GLN A 44 -3.49 8.30 5.09
CA GLN A 44 -3.40 7.27 6.13
C GLN A 44 -4.25 7.64 7.35
N HIS A 45 -4.53 6.65 8.21
CA HIS A 45 -5.22 6.87 9.49
C HIS A 45 -4.46 7.80 10.45
N ASP A 46 -3.13 7.84 10.29
CA ASP A 46 -2.22 8.74 10.99
C ASP A 46 -2.18 10.16 10.37
N LEU A 47 -3.09 10.49 9.44
CA LEU A 47 -3.10 11.75 8.68
C LEU A 47 -1.88 11.97 7.76
N SER A 48 -1.02 10.98 7.63
CA SER A 48 0.12 10.97 6.72
C SER A 48 -0.33 10.75 5.26
N TRP A 49 0.30 11.46 4.32
CA TRP A 49 0.05 11.31 2.88
C TRP A 49 1.05 10.34 2.27
N THR A 50 0.59 9.21 1.74
CA THR A 50 1.45 8.23 1.07
C THR A 50 1.22 8.26 -0.44
N PRO A 51 2.25 8.50 -1.27
CA PRO A 51 2.12 8.50 -2.72
C PRO A 51 1.69 7.11 -3.24
N TYR A 52 0.66 7.08 -4.06
CA TYR A 52 0.05 5.87 -4.60
C TYR A 52 0.99 5.08 -5.52
N GLU A 53 1.84 5.75 -6.31
CA GLU A 53 2.88 5.09 -7.11
C GLU A 53 3.87 4.28 -6.24
N ASP A 54 4.10 4.74 -5.01
CA ASP A 54 4.94 4.02 -4.07
C ASP A 54 4.17 2.89 -3.39
N ILE A 55 2.85 3.03 -3.20
CA ILE A 55 1.98 1.94 -2.69
C ILE A 55 2.05 0.72 -3.61
N GLU A 56 1.95 0.87 -4.93
CA GLU A 56 2.00 -0.28 -5.85
C GLU A 56 3.39 -0.97 -5.83
N LYS A 57 4.48 -0.19 -5.77
CA LYS A 57 5.83 -0.74 -5.63
C LYS A 57 6.07 -1.37 -4.27
N GLN A 58 5.50 -0.81 -3.21
CA GLN A 58 5.69 -1.26 -1.85
C GLN A 58 4.85 -2.51 -1.56
N ASP A 59 3.66 -2.64 -2.14
CA ASP A 59 2.86 -3.87 -2.09
C ASP A 59 3.59 -5.05 -2.74
N ALA A 60 4.21 -4.82 -3.91
CA ALA A 60 5.05 -5.83 -4.56
C ALA A 60 6.24 -6.25 -3.66
N LYS A 61 6.90 -5.30 -2.99
CA LYS A 61 7.99 -5.59 -2.04
C LYS A 61 7.48 -6.32 -0.80
N ILE A 62 6.35 -5.90 -0.23
CA ILE A 62 5.74 -6.52 0.94
C ILE A 62 5.31 -7.95 0.62
N SER A 63 4.73 -8.20 -0.55
CA SER A 63 4.37 -9.56 -0.99
C SER A 63 5.60 -10.47 -1.15
N MET A 64 6.72 -9.93 -1.65
CA MET A 64 7.99 -10.66 -1.71
C MET A 64 8.57 -10.93 -0.31
N MET A 65 8.49 -9.95 0.59
CA MET A 65 8.93 -10.09 1.99
C MET A 65 8.04 -11.07 2.78
N ASP A 66 6.73 -11.05 2.57
CA ASP A 66 5.77 -11.97 3.17
C ASP A 66 6.03 -13.41 2.77
N LYS A 67 6.35 -13.66 1.49
CA LYS A 67 6.79 -14.97 1.00
C LYS A 67 8.06 -15.45 1.70
N LEU A 68 9.04 -14.57 1.90
CA LEU A 68 10.29 -14.90 2.57
C LEU A 68 10.09 -15.16 4.07
N LEU A 69 9.29 -14.32 4.74
CA LEU A 69 8.94 -14.53 6.15
C LEU A 69 8.15 -15.81 6.33
N SER A 70 7.12 -16.05 5.54
CA SER A 70 6.33 -17.29 5.53
C SER A 70 7.21 -18.53 5.37
N GLN A 71 8.26 -18.44 4.53
CA GLN A 71 9.29 -19.48 4.38
C GLN A 71 10.25 -19.62 5.58
N SER A 72 10.38 -18.63 6.44
CA SER A 72 11.14 -18.74 7.68
C SER A 72 10.28 -19.30 8.81
N VAL A 73 9.01 -18.91 8.90
CA VAL A 73 8.13 -19.34 10.00
C VAL A 73 7.78 -20.84 9.92
N TRP A 74 7.50 -21.40 8.73
CA TRP A 74 7.21 -22.85 8.59
C TRP A 74 8.40 -23.75 8.98
N ALA A 75 9.63 -23.28 8.74
CA ALA A 75 10.84 -24.04 9.07
C ALA A 75 11.07 -24.14 10.59
N LEU A 76 10.60 -23.14 11.35
CA LEU A 76 10.71 -23.12 12.81
C LEU A 76 9.60 -23.93 13.49
N THR A 77 8.40 -24.01 12.91
CA THR A 77 7.29 -24.77 13.50
C THR A 77 7.36 -26.28 13.23
N ASN A 78 7.95 -26.72 12.11
CA ASN A 78 8.09 -28.15 11.80
C ASN A 78 9.25 -28.85 12.51
N SER A 79 10.10 -28.12 13.24
CA SER A 79 11.26 -28.69 13.94
C SER A 79 10.96 -29.22 15.36
N SER A 80 9.68 -29.31 15.77
CA SER A 80 9.29 -29.79 17.11
C SER A 80 8.83 -31.25 17.19
N HIS A 81 8.87 -32.04 16.10
CA HIS A 81 8.50 -33.46 16.12
C HIS A 81 9.69 -34.44 16.23
N ARG A 82 10.83 -34.03 16.81
CA ARG A 82 11.92 -34.96 17.13
C ARG A 82 12.33 -34.85 18.59
N THR A 83 11.69 -35.65 19.43
CA THR A 83 12.17 -36.31 20.66
C THR A 83 10.90 -36.79 21.39
N ARG A 84 10.63 -38.08 21.56
CA ARG A 84 11.35 -39.00 22.43
C ARG A 84 10.70 -40.39 22.27
N LEU A 85 11.37 -41.33 21.61
CA LEU A 85 11.08 -42.75 21.79
C LEU A 85 12.03 -43.26 22.86
N SER A 86 11.49 -43.47 24.06
CA SER A 86 12.16 -44.18 25.16
C SER A 86 12.28 -45.68 24.81
N PRO A 87 13.37 -46.37 25.17
CA PRO A 87 13.46 -47.82 24.97
C PRO A 87 12.65 -48.55 26.06
N PRO A 88 11.97 -49.68 25.76
CA PRO A 88 11.46 -50.56 26.79
C PRO A 88 12.59 -51.43 27.36
N CYS A 89 12.47 -51.77 28.64
CA CYS A 89 13.32 -52.69 29.39
C CYS A 89 13.27 -54.12 28.83
#